data_AF-A0AAW8VYI7-F1
#
_entry.id   AF-A0AAW8VYI7-F1
#
_cell.length_a   1.000
_cell.length_b   1.000
_cell.length_c   1.000
_cell.angle_alpha   90.00
_cell.angle_beta   90.00
_cell.angle_gamma   90.00
#
_symmetry.space_group_name_H-M   'P 1'
#
loop_
_entity.id
_entity.type
_entity.pdbx_description
1 polymer ?
#
loop_
_entity_poly.entity_id
_entity_poly.type
_entity_poly.pdbx_seq_one_letter_code
_entity_poly.pdbx_strand_id
1 'polypeptide(L)'
;MRKLRAMIRTFKRYGDMIKPFDIIIIVALIILSFTPLAIFSYQQKQQADRAALVAKKQKRAKQQTTYTAVVSHDGTVLKRVNITKLKRTTTFTYRDSHGHYNTITFAPKRVAITKANCSDQVCVRRGWIHKPGQTIVCLPHKLLVEIKSSNGHVKSGGNGLVTE
;
A
#
# COMPACT_ATOMS: atom_id res chain seq x y z
N MET A 1 19.07 -65.18 -7.06
CA MET A 1 20.31 -65.17 -6.24
C MET A 1 21.65 -65.34 -7.00
N ARG A 2 21.70 -65.93 -8.20
CA ARG A 2 22.98 -66.12 -8.95
C ARG A 2 23.56 -64.83 -9.56
N LYS A 3 22.72 -63.88 -10.02
CA LYS A 3 23.19 -62.62 -10.64
C LYS A 3 23.93 -61.69 -9.67
N LEU A 4 23.50 -61.64 -8.41
CA LEU A 4 24.12 -60.81 -7.36
C LEU A 4 25.57 -61.23 -7.06
N ARG A 5 25.84 -62.55 -7.04
CA ARG A 5 27.19 -63.09 -6.77
C ARG A 5 28.18 -62.88 -7.93
N ALA A 6 27.69 -62.73 -9.17
CA ALA A 6 28.53 -62.43 -10.31
C ALA A 6 28.97 -60.96 -10.30
N MET A 7 28.03 -60.05 -10.03
CA MET A 7 28.27 -58.61 -9.92
C MET A 7 29.28 -58.27 -8.81
N ILE A 8 29.17 -58.93 -7.65
CA ILE A 8 30.10 -58.75 -6.52
C ILE A 8 31.52 -59.23 -6.87
N ARG A 9 31.67 -60.31 -7.66
CA ARG A 9 32.99 -60.82 -8.08
C ARG A 9 33.69 -59.89 -9.07
N THR A 10 32.95 -59.24 -9.96
CA THR A 10 33.52 -58.23 -10.87
C THR A 10 33.96 -57.00 -10.08
N PHE A 11 33.15 -56.55 -9.12
CA PHE A 11 33.48 -55.41 -8.25
C PHE A 11 34.73 -55.65 -7.39
N LYS A 12 34.91 -56.88 -6.88
CA LYS A 12 36.12 -57.27 -6.12
C LYS A 12 37.41 -57.16 -6.96
N ARG A 13 37.34 -57.52 -8.24
CA ARG A 13 38.50 -57.46 -9.16
C ARG A 13 38.93 -56.01 -9.48
N TYR A 14 38.00 -55.06 -9.46
CA TYR A 14 38.29 -53.63 -9.62
C TYR A 14 38.72 -52.95 -8.31
N GLY A 15 38.28 -53.46 -7.14
CA GLY A 15 38.66 -52.92 -5.83
C GLY A 15 40.14 -53.12 -5.49
N ASP A 16 40.75 -54.22 -5.93
CA ASP A 16 42.16 -54.56 -5.61
C ASP A 16 43.18 -53.71 -6.40
N MET A 17 42.76 -52.96 -7.44
CA MET A 17 43.61 -52.01 -8.19
C MET A 17 43.60 -50.60 -7.61
N ILE A 18 42.72 -50.30 -6.64
CA ILE A 18 42.57 -48.97 -6.07
C ILE A 18 43.46 -48.89 -4.83
N LYS A 19 44.49 -48.03 -4.86
CA LYS A 19 45.31 -47.79 -3.67
C LYS A 19 44.42 -47.26 -2.54
N PRO A 20 44.68 -47.62 -1.28
CA PRO A 20 43.84 -47.20 -0.15
C PRO A 20 43.65 -45.67 -0.07
N PHE A 21 44.62 -44.91 -0.59
CA PHE A 21 44.56 -43.45 -0.69
C PHE A 21 43.57 -42.91 -1.74
N ASP A 22 43.37 -43.59 -2.87
CA ASP A 22 42.41 -43.15 -3.91
C ASP A 22 40.97 -43.26 -3.43
N ILE A 23 40.66 -44.26 -2.60
CA ILE A 23 39.32 -44.41 -2.00
C ILE A 23 38.99 -43.23 -1.08
N ILE A 24 39.97 -42.77 -0.30
CA ILE A 24 39.81 -41.60 0.59
C ILE A 24 39.53 -40.35 -0.24
N ILE A 25 40.27 -40.16 -1.34
CA ILE A 25 40.09 -39.02 -2.25
C ILE A 25 38.72 -39.05 -2.90
N ILE A 26 38.27 -40.21 -3.38
CA ILE A 26 36.95 -40.38 -4.01
C ILE A 26 35.83 -40.06 -3.01
N VAL A 27 35.92 -40.56 -1.78
CA VAL A 27 34.91 -40.28 -0.73
C VAL A 27 34.91 -38.80 -0.34
N ALA A 28 36.09 -38.18 -0.22
CA ALA A 28 36.20 -36.75 0.09
C ALA A 28 35.57 -35.87 -1.01
N LEU A 29 35.83 -36.17 -2.29
CA LEU A 29 35.25 -35.45 -3.42
C LEU A 29 33.73 -35.62 -3.51
N ILE A 30 33.20 -36.81 -3.18
CA ILE A 30 31.76 -37.04 -3.11
C ILE A 30 31.13 -36.15 -2.04
N ILE A 31 31.67 -36.11 -0.82
CA ILE A 31 31.14 -35.26 0.26
C ILE A 31 31.20 -33.77 -0.13
N LEU A 32 32.29 -33.34 -0.76
CA LEU A 32 32.47 -31.96 -1.23
C LEU A 32 31.46 -31.57 -2.32
N SER A 33 31.01 -32.53 -3.14
CA SER A 33 29.97 -32.32 -4.14
C SER A 33 28.57 -32.10 -3.54
N PHE A 34 28.31 -32.63 -2.34
CA PHE A 34 27.04 -32.47 -1.63
C PHE A 34 26.98 -31.22 -0.73
N THR A 35 28.12 -30.60 -0.38
CA THR A 35 28.17 -29.34 0.39
C THR A 35 27.41 -28.18 -0.27
N PRO A 36 27.54 -27.92 -1.59
CA PRO A 36 26.75 -26.89 -2.27
C PRO A 36 25.24 -27.10 -2.16
N LEU A 37 24.76 -28.35 -2.21
CA LEU A 37 23.34 -28.69 -2.07
C LEU A 37 22.83 -28.41 -0.65
N ALA A 38 23.64 -28.73 0.37
CA ALA A 38 23.31 -28.43 1.76
C ALA A 38 23.25 -26.91 2.00
N ILE A 39 24.23 -26.15 1.49
CA ILE A 39 24.26 -24.68 1.60
C ILE A 39 23.04 -24.06 0.92
N PHE A 40 22.71 -24.50 -0.29
CA PHE A 40 21.54 -24.01 -1.04
C PHE A 40 20.22 -24.29 -0.31
N SER A 41 20.04 -25.47 0.27
CA SER A 41 18.85 -25.80 1.08
C SER A 41 18.73 -24.92 2.34
N TYR A 42 19.86 -24.59 2.97
CA TYR A 42 19.89 -23.73 4.16
C TYR A 42 19.61 -22.27 3.80
N GLN A 43 20.08 -21.83 2.64
CA GLN A 43 19.88 -20.49 2.12
C GLN A 43 18.45 -20.27 1.61
N GLN A 44 17.80 -21.29 1.03
CA GLN A 44 16.42 -21.21 0.54
C GLN A 44 15.40 -20.98 1.68
N LYS A 45 15.64 -21.55 2.87
CA LYS A 45 14.78 -21.34 4.06
C LYS A 45 14.75 -19.87 4.50
N GLN A 46 15.89 -19.18 4.46
CA GLN A 46 16.00 -17.77 4.86
C GLN A 46 15.23 -16.81 3.92
N GLN A 47 15.13 -17.15 2.63
CA GLN A 47 14.41 -16.32 1.66
C GLN A 47 12.89 -16.38 1.85
N ALA A 48 12.34 -17.55 2.19
CA ALA A 48 10.91 -17.73 2.44
C ALA A 48 10.42 -16.93 3.66
N ASP A 49 11.18 -16.95 4.75
CA ASP A 49 10.83 -16.22 5.98
C ASP A 49 10.91 -14.69 5.76
N ARG A 50 11.94 -14.21 5.04
CA ARG A 50 12.05 -12.79 4.68
C ARG A 50 10.91 -12.34 3.75
N ALA A 51 10.53 -13.14 2.77
CA ALA A 51 9.40 -12.84 1.88
C ALA A 51 8.07 -12.80 2.64
N ALA A 52 7.84 -13.72 3.59
CA ALA A 52 6.64 -13.74 4.41
C ALA A 52 6.57 -12.53 5.38
N LEU A 53 7.70 -12.12 5.95
CA LEU A 53 7.78 -10.93 6.83
C LEU A 53 7.57 -9.63 6.04
N VAL A 54 8.14 -9.52 4.84
CA VAL A 54 7.90 -8.37 3.94
C VAL A 54 6.44 -8.31 3.50
N ALA A 55 5.84 -9.44 3.11
CA ALA A 55 4.43 -9.50 2.75
C ALA A 55 3.48 -9.12 3.91
N LYS A 56 3.80 -9.53 5.15
CA LYS A 56 3.04 -9.13 6.36
C LYS A 56 3.22 -7.64 6.70
N LYS A 57 4.44 -7.10 6.58
CA LYS A 57 4.73 -5.67 6.80
C LYS A 57 4.05 -4.79 5.74
N GLN A 58 4.06 -5.22 4.48
CA GLN A 58 3.34 -4.57 3.39
C GLN A 58 1.82 -4.66 3.56
N LYS A 59 1.26 -5.79 4.02
CA LYS A 59 -0.19 -5.88 4.35
C LYS A 59 -0.60 -4.86 5.43
N ARG A 60 0.20 -4.67 6.48
CA ARG A 60 -0.05 -3.65 7.51
C ARG A 60 0.09 -2.22 6.99
N ALA A 61 1.05 -1.94 6.10
CA ALA A 61 1.23 -0.61 5.50
C ALA A 61 0.18 -0.27 4.44
N LYS A 62 -0.38 -1.28 3.74
CA LYS A 62 -1.37 -1.11 2.66
C LYS A 62 -2.79 -0.76 3.17
N GLN A 63 -3.03 -0.79 4.49
CA GLN A 63 -4.39 -0.85 5.04
C GLN A 63 -4.95 0.44 5.64
N GLN A 64 -4.21 1.55 5.64
CA GLN A 64 -4.75 2.83 6.11
C GLN A 64 -4.82 3.86 4.97
N THR A 65 -5.74 3.65 4.03
CA THR A 65 -6.17 4.74 3.14
C THR A 65 -6.75 5.84 4.03
N THR A 66 -6.05 6.96 4.17
CA THR A 66 -6.54 8.09 4.97
C THR A 66 -7.18 9.12 4.06
N TYR A 67 -8.35 9.59 4.47
CA TYR A 67 -9.09 10.66 3.82
C TYR A 67 -8.86 11.99 4.54
N THR A 68 -8.54 13.01 3.76
CA THR A 68 -8.32 14.38 4.22
C THR A 68 -9.27 15.31 3.47
N ALA A 69 -10.12 16.02 4.20
CA ALA A 69 -10.92 17.10 3.66
C ALA A 69 -10.04 18.35 3.54
N VAL A 70 -10.04 18.97 2.36
CA VAL A 70 -9.30 20.20 2.05
C VAL A 70 -10.32 21.28 1.73
N VAL A 71 -10.22 22.40 2.43
CA VAL A 71 -11.01 23.61 2.17
C VAL A 71 -10.10 24.64 1.52
N SER A 72 -10.51 25.17 0.38
CA SER A 72 -9.79 26.19 -0.36
C SER A 72 -10.71 27.34 -0.77
N HIS A 73 -10.18 28.54 -0.80
CA HIS A 73 -10.83 29.73 -1.33
C HIS A 73 -9.94 30.31 -2.42
N ASP A 74 -10.51 30.52 -3.60
CA ASP A 74 -9.81 31.06 -4.78
C ASP A 74 -8.48 30.32 -5.08
N GLY A 75 -8.54 28.98 -5.05
CA GLY A 75 -7.39 28.09 -5.26
C GLY A 75 -6.42 27.97 -4.08
N THR A 76 -6.50 28.85 -3.07
CA THR A 76 -5.62 28.84 -1.90
C THR A 76 -6.19 27.96 -0.79
N VAL A 77 -5.38 27.02 -0.27
CA VAL A 77 -5.83 26.10 0.78
C VAL A 77 -5.87 26.81 2.14
N LEU A 78 -7.06 26.85 2.74
CA LEU A 78 -7.31 27.45 4.05
C LEU A 78 -7.19 26.44 5.18
N LYS A 79 -7.71 25.22 4.97
CA LYS A 79 -7.77 24.20 6.03
C LYS A 79 -7.64 22.80 5.47
N ARG A 80 -6.92 21.95 6.20
CA ARG A 80 -6.88 20.49 5.98
C ARG A 80 -7.30 19.78 7.26
N VAL A 81 -8.22 18.83 7.13
CA VAL A 81 -8.71 18.03 8.27
C VAL A 81 -8.71 16.56 7.88
N ASN A 82 -8.01 15.74 8.65
CA ASN A 82 -8.05 14.28 8.47
C ASN A 82 -9.36 13.73 9.03
N ILE A 83 -10.36 13.57 8.17
CA ILE A 83 -11.70 13.07 8.56
C ILE A 83 -11.68 11.60 8.96
N THR A 84 -10.64 10.84 8.61
CA THR A 84 -10.51 9.42 9.00
C THR A 84 -10.11 9.27 10.46
N LYS A 85 -9.24 10.16 10.96
CA LYS A 85 -8.78 10.18 12.37
C LYS A 85 -9.69 10.99 13.30
N LEU A 86 -10.66 11.72 12.74
CA LEU A 86 -11.53 12.61 13.50
C LEU A 86 -12.52 11.81 14.36
N LYS A 87 -12.52 12.06 15.69
CA LYS A 87 -13.41 11.39 16.65
C LYS A 87 -14.67 12.20 16.99
N ARG A 88 -14.57 13.53 16.92
CA ARG A 88 -15.65 14.47 17.28
C ARG A 88 -15.92 15.43 16.13
N THR A 89 -17.16 15.86 16.04
CA THR A 89 -17.56 16.88 15.07
C THR A 89 -16.89 18.20 15.39
N THR A 90 -16.34 18.85 14.38
CA THR A 90 -15.71 20.18 14.48
C THR A 90 -16.24 21.06 13.37
N THR A 91 -16.23 22.37 13.61
CA THR A 91 -16.77 23.35 12.67
C THR A 91 -15.71 24.40 12.38
N PHE A 92 -15.65 24.84 11.13
CA PHE A 92 -14.80 25.92 10.65
C PHE A 92 -15.66 26.90 9.85
N THR A 93 -15.60 28.18 10.18
CA THR A 93 -16.31 29.21 9.44
C THR A 93 -15.31 30.07 8.72
N TYR A 94 -15.41 30.10 7.40
CA TYR A 94 -14.73 31.08 6.56
C TYR A 94 -15.60 32.33 6.43
N ARG A 95 -14.98 33.51 6.53
CA ARG A 95 -15.60 34.82 6.28
C ARG A 95 -14.65 35.66 5.43
N ASP A 96 -15.19 36.33 4.42
CA ASP A 96 -14.43 37.29 3.62
C ASP A 96 -14.66 38.74 4.11
N SER A 97 -14.00 39.69 3.45
CA SER A 97 -14.13 41.13 3.72
C SER A 97 -15.49 41.72 3.35
N HIS A 98 -16.25 41.05 2.48
CA HIS A 98 -17.56 41.49 2.02
C HIS A 98 -18.71 40.95 2.88
N GLY A 99 -18.39 40.17 3.92
CA GLY A 99 -19.37 39.57 4.82
C GLY A 99 -19.96 38.25 4.30
N HIS A 100 -19.46 37.71 3.20
CA HIS A 100 -19.80 36.36 2.76
C HIS A 100 -19.17 35.34 3.70
N TYR A 101 -19.91 34.28 4.00
CA TYR A 101 -19.46 33.23 4.89
C TYR A 101 -19.93 31.84 4.46
N ASN A 102 -19.11 30.86 4.81
CA ASN A 102 -19.44 29.44 4.73
C ASN A 102 -19.00 28.77 6.02
N THR A 103 -19.93 28.08 6.68
CA THR A 103 -19.67 27.22 7.82
C THR A 103 -19.55 25.78 7.34
N ILE A 104 -18.34 25.24 7.46
CA ILE A 104 -17.98 23.87 7.10
C ILE A 104 -17.96 23.04 8.38
N THR A 105 -18.71 21.93 8.39
CA THR A 105 -18.73 20.99 9.50
C THR A 105 -18.04 19.69 9.08
N PHE A 106 -17.03 19.31 9.85
CA PHE A 106 -16.32 18.05 9.72
C PHE A 106 -16.82 17.09 10.79
N ALA A 107 -17.35 15.94 10.38
CA ALA A 107 -17.73 14.86 11.27
C ALA A 107 -16.87 13.61 10.95
N PRO A 108 -16.87 12.57 11.79
CA PRO A 108 -16.11 11.36 11.52
C PRO A 108 -16.45 10.82 10.12
N LYS A 109 -15.42 10.72 9.26
CA LYS A 109 -15.48 10.23 7.87
C LYS A 109 -16.32 11.06 6.88
N ARG A 110 -16.81 12.26 7.24
CA ARG A 110 -17.65 13.08 6.35
C ARG A 110 -17.48 14.58 6.57
N VAL A 111 -17.79 15.37 5.54
CA VAL A 111 -17.75 16.84 5.60
C VAL A 111 -18.94 17.43 4.84
N ALA A 112 -19.45 18.56 5.31
CA ALA A 112 -20.53 19.30 4.66
C ALA A 112 -20.35 20.81 4.88
N ILE A 113 -20.91 21.63 3.99
CA ILE A 113 -21.17 23.04 4.28
C ILE A 113 -22.57 23.11 4.90
N THR A 114 -22.66 23.46 6.18
CA THR A 114 -23.93 23.41 6.93
C THR A 114 -24.66 24.74 6.95
N LYS A 115 -23.94 25.85 6.79
CA LYS A 115 -24.52 27.20 6.65
C LYS A 115 -23.71 28.02 5.67
N ALA A 116 -24.38 28.85 4.89
CA ALA A 116 -23.77 29.86 4.04
C ALA A 116 -24.77 30.98 3.77
N ASN A 117 -24.31 32.18 3.43
CA ASN A 117 -25.17 33.28 2.94
C ASN A 117 -25.11 33.48 1.42
N CYS A 118 -24.77 32.41 0.66
CA CYS A 118 -24.83 32.46 -0.80
C CYS A 118 -26.29 32.46 -1.29
N SER A 119 -26.56 33.09 -2.42
CA SER A 119 -27.92 33.20 -2.96
C SER A 119 -28.52 31.86 -3.40
N ASP A 120 -27.70 30.98 -3.97
CA ASP A 120 -28.15 29.72 -4.57
C ASP A 120 -28.32 28.56 -3.56
N GLN A 121 -27.68 28.66 -2.38
CA GLN A 121 -27.61 27.62 -1.34
C GLN A 121 -27.23 26.22 -1.86
N VAL A 122 -26.62 26.11 -3.05
CA VAL A 122 -26.31 24.82 -3.70
C VAL A 122 -25.30 24.05 -2.84
N CYS A 123 -24.34 24.75 -2.26
CA CYS A 123 -23.32 24.13 -1.41
C CYS A 123 -23.90 23.54 -0.11
N VAL A 124 -24.96 24.15 0.44
CA VAL A 124 -25.64 23.66 1.65
C VAL A 124 -26.54 22.48 1.29
N ARG A 125 -27.32 22.62 0.20
CA ARG A 125 -28.19 21.56 -0.32
C ARG A 125 -27.43 20.31 -0.76
N ARG A 126 -26.16 20.45 -1.17
CA ARG A 126 -25.29 19.32 -1.55
C ARG A 126 -25.12 18.30 -0.42
N GLY A 127 -25.20 18.74 0.83
CA GLY A 127 -25.15 17.89 2.02
C GLY A 127 -23.77 17.27 2.28
N TRP A 128 -23.78 16.11 2.93
CA TRP A 128 -22.57 15.43 3.38
C TRP A 128 -21.87 14.66 2.24
N ILE A 129 -20.57 14.90 2.08
CA ILE A 129 -19.66 14.10 1.25
C ILE A 129 -18.73 13.26 2.13
N HIS A 130 -18.33 12.08 1.63
CA HIS A 130 -17.54 11.10 2.40
C HIS A 130 -16.57 10.27 1.54
N LYS A 131 -16.74 10.24 0.21
CA LYS A 131 -15.87 9.48 -0.70
C LYS A 131 -14.75 10.37 -1.25
N PRO A 132 -13.54 9.82 -1.50
CA PRO A 132 -12.48 10.56 -2.18
C PRO A 132 -12.93 11.02 -3.57
N GLY A 133 -12.48 12.21 -3.98
CA GLY A 133 -12.87 12.84 -5.25
C GLY A 133 -14.23 13.54 -5.23
N GLN A 134 -15.04 13.37 -4.17
CA GLN A 134 -16.24 14.18 -4.00
C GLN A 134 -15.87 15.61 -3.61
N THR A 135 -16.61 16.56 -4.17
CA THR A 135 -16.45 18.00 -3.93
C THR A 135 -17.76 18.65 -3.55
N ILE A 136 -17.66 19.74 -2.78
CA ILE A 136 -18.72 20.73 -2.56
C ILE A 136 -18.14 22.07 -3.02
N VAL A 137 -18.84 22.74 -3.94
CA VAL A 137 -18.44 24.03 -4.48
C VAL A 137 -19.48 25.07 -4.08
N CYS A 138 -19.03 26.21 -3.57
CA CYS A 138 -19.81 27.42 -3.44
C CYS A 138 -19.24 28.44 -4.42
N LEU A 139 -19.80 28.48 -5.63
CA LEU A 139 -19.32 29.35 -6.71
C LEU A 139 -19.38 30.84 -6.34
N PRO A 140 -20.48 31.37 -5.75
CA PRO A 140 -20.55 32.79 -5.42
C PRO A 140 -19.46 33.23 -4.43
N HIS A 141 -19.07 32.36 -3.51
CA HIS A 141 -18.03 32.65 -2.51
C HIS A 141 -16.66 32.02 -2.86
N LYS A 142 -16.49 31.53 -4.10
CA LYS A 142 -15.25 30.90 -4.60
C LYS A 142 -14.63 29.85 -3.65
N LEU A 143 -15.47 29.13 -2.91
CA LEU A 143 -15.05 28.19 -1.87
C LEU A 143 -15.25 26.74 -2.35
N LEU A 144 -14.22 25.91 -2.17
CA LEU A 144 -14.18 24.51 -2.57
C LEU A 144 -13.84 23.64 -1.36
N VAL A 145 -14.59 22.56 -1.16
CA VAL A 145 -14.30 21.49 -0.20
C VAL A 145 -14.13 20.19 -0.97
N GLU A 146 -12.97 19.54 -0.83
CA GLU A 146 -12.65 18.29 -1.53
C GLU A 146 -12.15 17.23 -0.55
N ILE A 147 -12.52 15.96 -0.77
CA ILE A 147 -11.93 14.82 -0.03
C ILE A 147 -10.79 14.20 -0.84
N LYS A 148 -9.56 14.28 -0.32
CA LYS A 148 -8.35 13.67 -0.89
C LYS A 148 -7.98 12.39 -0.16
N SER A 149 -7.48 11.40 -0.91
CA SER A 149 -6.93 10.15 -0.36
C SER A 149 -5.41 10.22 -0.28
N SER A 150 -4.82 9.62 0.76
CA SER A 150 -3.35 9.52 0.90
C SER A 150 -2.69 8.65 -0.17
N ASN A 151 -3.43 7.78 -0.83
CA ASN A 151 -2.89 6.77 -1.76
C ASN A 151 -2.87 7.24 -3.22
N GLY A 152 -2.71 8.54 -3.48
CA GLY A 152 -2.31 9.11 -4.77
C GLY A 152 -3.21 8.90 -6.00
N HIS A 153 -4.22 8.02 -5.94
CA HIS A 153 -5.14 7.75 -7.04
C HIS A 153 -6.42 8.55 -6.85
N VAL A 154 -6.31 9.87 -7.02
CA VAL A 154 -7.48 10.68 -7.38
C VAL A 154 -7.74 10.37 -8.84
N LYS A 155 -8.71 9.49 -9.13
CA LYS A 155 -9.35 9.56 -10.45
C LYS A 155 -10.06 10.90 -10.46
N SER A 156 -9.41 11.93 -11.01
CA SER A 156 -10.07 13.17 -11.38
C SER A 156 -11.18 12.77 -12.33
N GLY A 157 -12.42 12.72 -11.83
CA GLY A 157 -13.62 12.82 -12.64
C GLY A 157 -13.68 14.24 -13.17
N GLY A 158 -12.76 14.56 -14.07
CA GLY A 158 -12.75 15.80 -14.80
C GLY A 158 -13.80 15.71 -15.88
N ASN A 159 -14.97 16.27 -15.62
CA ASN A 159 -15.70 16.93 -16.69
C ASN A 159 -15.09 18.33 -16.75
N GLY A 160 -13.84 18.41 -17.20
CA GLY A 160 -13.18 19.65 -17.57
C GLY A 160 -13.81 20.13 -18.86
N LEU A 161 -14.98 20.73 -18.77
CA LEU A 161 -15.54 21.59 -19.80
C LEU A 161 -15.16 23.01 -19.44
N VAL A 162 -13.95 23.37 -19.82
CA VAL A 162 -13.62 24.73 -20.22
C VAL A 162 -12.87 24.59 -21.54
N THR A 163 -13.65 24.47 -22.61
CA THR A 163 -13.24 24.77 -23.97
C THR A 163 -14.23 25.81 -24.46
N GLU A 164 -13.82 27.06 -24.39
CA GLU A 164 -13.84 28.04 -25.48
C GLU A 164 -12.71 29.03 -25.22
#